data_AF-A0A838R9D7-F1
#
_entry.id   AF-A0A838R9D7-F1
#
_cell.length_a   1.000
_cell.length_b   1.000
_cell.length_c   1.000
_cell.angle_alpha   90.00
_cell.angle_beta   90.00
_cell.angle_gamma   90.00
#
_symmetry.space_group_name_H-M   'P 1'
#
loop_
_entity.id
_entity.type
_entity.pdbx_description
1 polymer ?
#
loop_
_entity_poly.entity_id
_entity_poly.type
_entity_poly.pdbx_seq_one_letter_code
_entity_poly.pdbx_strand_id
1 'polypeptide(L)'
;MSGKRFAILCCLMLASAVGVIVAIVVLEAPPMQATPKLVLVTGEQDSYQQAVELGAQAAAQARGVELEIKPLGDGDSKAAAAALEGLARGGVQGVVICRSVNERAPVAVRELAGKTKVITCGEDVWPSHRICHVGTGEYSAGRICASVVKEALPSGGRIVVLVDDAARGPGAARLAGFRENLIWIGRVSDPHELPPQFEVVECLEDFGHAGLCARNMRQAASQYPDAISST
;
A
#
# COMPACT_ATOMS: atom_id res chain seq x y z
N MET A 1 32.55 72.25 -3.02
CA MET A 1 31.38 71.66 -3.72
C MET A 1 30.11 72.25 -3.13
N SER A 2 29.15 72.72 -3.94
CA SER A 2 27.85 73.22 -3.47
C SER A 2 27.07 72.11 -2.75
N GLY A 3 26.40 72.42 -1.63
CA GLY A 3 25.65 71.44 -0.82
C GLY A 3 24.63 70.61 -1.61
N LYS A 4 24.09 71.15 -2.71
CA LYS A 4 23.21 70.42 -3.63
C LYS A 4 23.93 69.29 -4.38
N ARG A 5 25.19 69.50 -4.77
CA ARG A 5 26.00 68.47 -5.46
C ARG A 5 26.42 67.35 -4.50
N PHE A 6 26.63 67.67 -3.23
CA PHE A 6 26.91 66.68 -2.19
C PHE A 6 25.68 65.80 -1.90
N ALA A 7 24.50 66.40 -1.78
CA ALA A 7 23.25 65.67 -1.57
C ALA A 7 22.92 64.71 -2.75
N ILE A 8 23.10 65.17 -4.00
CA ILE A 8 22.88 64.32 -5.18
C ILE A 8 23.84 63.12 -5.20
N LEU A 9 25.12 63.33 -4.85
CA LEU A 9 26.10 62.25 -4.80
C LEU A 9 25.76 61.21 -3.73
N CYS A 10 25.32 61.65 -2.53
CA CYS A 10 24.87 60.75 -1.46
C CYS A 10 23.63 59.94 -1.87
N CYS A 11 22.65 60.57 -2.53
CA CYS A 11 21.46 59.85 -3.01
C CYS A 11 21.79 58.80 -4.07
N LEU A 12 22.72 59.09 -4.98
CA LEU A 12 23.18 58.14 -6.00
C LEU A 12 23.95 56.95 -5.39
N MET A 13 24.79 57.20 -4.40
CA MET A 13 25.49 56.13 -3.68
C MET A 13 24.53 55.25 -2.87
N LEU A 14 23.51 55.84 -2.22
CA LEU A 14 22.47 55.08 -1.52
C LEU A 14 21.63 54.22 -2.48
N ALA A 15 21.23 54.77 -3.63
CA ALA A 15 20.47 54.02 -4.63
C ALA A 15 21.28 52.85 -5.22
N SER A 16 22.57 53.07 -5.48
CA SER A 16 23.50 52.02 -5.91
C SER A 16 23.67 50.93 -4.85
N ALA A 17 23.86 51.30 -3.59
CA ALA A 17 24.01 50.34 -2.49
C ALA A 17 22.75 49.48 -2.30
N VAL A 18 21.56 50.07 -2.39
CA VAL A 18 20.28 49.33 -2.34
C VAL A 18 20.16 48.37 -3.54
N GLY A 19 20.50 48.82 -4.74
CA GLY A 19 20.48 47.96 -5.93
C GLY A 19 21.41 46.75 -5.84
N VAL A 20 22.62 46.93 -5.28
CA VAL A 20 23.58 45.85 -5.05
C VAL A 20 23.09 44.89 -3.96
N ILE A 21 22.53 45.39 -2.86
CA ILE A 21 21.97 44.54 -1.80
C ILE A 21 20.78 43.72 -2.31
N VAL A 22 19.88 44.31 -3.09
CA VAL A 22 18.75 43.57 -3.69
C VAL A 22 19.26 42.52 -4.68
N ALA A 23 20.26 42.83 -5.51
CA ALA A 23 20.85 41.86 -6.42
C ALA A 23 21.51 40.69 -5.68
N ILE A 24 22.25 40.96 -4.60
CA ILE A 24 22.86 39.91 -3.75
C ILE A 24 21.77 39.05 -3.10
N VAL A 25 20.73 39.65 -2.53
CA VAL A 25 19.62 38.90 -1.91
C VAL A 25 18.85 38.04 -2.93
N VAL A 26 18.68 38.51 -4.16
CA VAL A 26 18.02 37.74 -5.24
C VAL A 26 18.93 36.63 -5.77
N LEU A 27 20.25 36.85 -5.84
CA LEU A 27 21.23 35.85 -6.28
C LEU A 27 21.52 34.79 -5.20
N GLU A 28 21.41 35.16 -3.92
CA GLU A 28 21.61 34.28 -2.77
C GLU A 28 20.31 33.64 -2.25
N ALA A 29 19.16 34.00 -2.81
CA ALA A 29 17.91 33.33 -2.49
C ALA A 29 18.08 31.83 -2.80
N PRO A 30 17.93 30.93 -1.79
CA PRO A 30 18.10 29.51 -2.03
C PRO A 30 17.11 29.09 -3.14
N PRO A 31 17.54 28.22 -4.08
CA PRO A 31 16.63 27.74 -5.11
C PRO A 31 15.40 27.18 -4.41
N MET A 32 14.23 27.74 -4.71
CA MET A 32 12.97 27.32 -4.14
C MET A 32 12.87 25.81 -4.37
N GLN A 33 13.00 25.05 -3.29
CA GLN A 33 13.14 23.60 -3.38
C GLN A 33 11.82 23.08 -3.96
N ALA A 34 11.86 22.60 -5.21
CA ALA A 34 10.65 22.23 -5.92
C ALA A 34 9.92 21.13 -5.12
N THR A 35 8.66 21.42 -4.75
CA THR A 35 7.78 20.46 -4.08
C THR A 35 7.69 19.21 -4.94
N PRO A 36 8.08 18.02 -4.44
CA PRO A 36 7.98 16.80 -5.22
C PRO A 36 6.52 16.53 -5.59
N LYS A 37 6.27 16.21 -6.85
CA LYS A 37 4.97 15.82 -7.39
C LYS A 37 4.90 14.32 -7.59
N LEU A 38 3.97 13.68 -6.88
CA LEU A 38 3.71 12.25 -6.93
C LEU A 38 2.28 11.99 -7.42
N VAL A 39 2.05 10.81 -7.97
CA VAL A 39 0.72 10.33 -8.36
C VAL A 39 0.38 9.07 -7.57
N LEU A 40 -0.76 9.05 -6.91
CA LEU A 40 -1.38 7.84 -6.39
C LEU A 40 -2.42 7.35 -7.40
N VAL A 41 -2.25 6.11 -7.88
CA VAL A 41 -3.19 5.44 -8.76
C VAL A 41 -4.05 4.49 -7.94
N THR A 42 -5.37 4.76 -7.87
CA THR A 42 -6.34 3.94 -7.12
C THR A 42 -7.22 3.11 -8.06
N GLY A 43 -7.92 2.13 -7.48
CA GLY A 43 -8.83 1.22 -8.16
C GLY A 43 -10.27 1.72 -8.22
N GLU A 44 -11.21 0.78 -8.35
CA GLU A 44 -12.64 1.06 -8.15
C GLU A 44 -12.89 1.60 -6.74
N GLN A 45 -13.78 2.59 -6.61
CA GLN A 45 -13.96 3.31 -5.35
C GLN A 45 -14.77 2.49 -4.35
N ASP A 46 -14.10 2.07 -3.28
CA ASP A 46 -14.68 1.41 -2.12
C ASP A 46 -14.16 2.02 -0.81
N SER A 47 -14.61 1.50 0.33
CA SER A 47 -14.15 1.99 1.64
C SER A 47 -12.66 1.80 1.87
N TYR A 48 -12.05 0.78 1.25
CA TYR A 48 -10.61 0.52 1.36
C TYR A 48 -9.81 1.56 0.59
N GLN A 49 -10.16 1.83 -0.67
CA GLN A 49 -9.53 2.85 -1.50
C GLN A 49 -9.71 4.25 -0.89
N GLN A 50 -10.88 4.56 -0.34
CA GLN A 50 -11.10 5.82 0.37
C GLN A 50 -10.13 5.98 1.56
N ALA A 51 -9.89 4.92 2.33
CA ALA A 51 -8.94 4.95 3.44
C ALA A 51 -7.49 5.13 2.95
N VAL A 52 -7.11 4.49 1.84
CA VAL A 52 -5.80 4.67 1.20
C VAL A 52 -5.61 6.13 0.76
N GLU A 53 -6.59 6.71 0.08
CA GLU A 53 -6.53 8.09 -0.42
C GLU A 53 -6.37 9.09 0.74
N LEU A 54 -7.16 8.95 1.80
CA LEU A 54 -7.05 9.79 2.99
C LEU A 54 -5.67 9.67 3.67
N GLY A 55 -5.15 8.45 3.82
CA GLY A 55 -3.84 8.21 4.39
C GLY A 55 -2.71 8.83 3.54
N ALA A 56 -2.80 8.68 2.22
CA ALA A 56 -1.82 9.24 1.30
C ALA A 56 -1.86 10.79 1.29
N GLN A 57 -3.04 11.39 1.31
CA GLN A 57 -3.19 12.85 1.42
C GLN A 57 -2.60 13.40 2.72
N ALA A 58 -2.90 12.76 3.85
CA ALA A 58 -2.34 13.15 5.14
C ALA A 58 -0.81 13.07 5.13
N ALA A 59 -0.24 11.99 4.56
CA ALA A 59 1.21 11.84 4.42
C ALA A 59 1.81 12.90 3.48
N ALA A 60 1.16 13.21 2.36
CA ALA A 60 1.62 14.22 1.42
C ALA A 60 1.64 15.62 2.05
N GLN A 61 0.59 15.98 2.79
CA GLN A 61 0.51 17.24 3.54
C GLN A 61 1.62 17.32 4.59
N ALA A 62 1.82 16.26 5.38
CA ALA A 62 2.83 16.22 6.43
C ALA A 62 4.27 16.28 5.88
N ARG A 63 4.48 15.92 4.61
CA ARG A 63 5.80 15.88 3.96
C ARG A 63 6.03 17.00 2.96
N GLY A 64 5.06 17.89 2.75
CA GLY A 64 5.16 18.94 1.74
C GLY A 64 5.34 18.37 0.34
N VAL A 65 4.52 17.38 -0.02
CA VAL A 65 4.50 16.72 -1.34
C VAL A 65 3.21 17.09 -2.05
N GLU A 66 3.30 17.41 -3.34
CA GLU A 66 2.13 17.54 -4.21
C GLU A 66 1.69 16.13 -4.60
N LEU A 67 0.48 15.72 -4.20
CA LEU A 67 -0.08 14.41 -4.53
C LEU A 67 -1.28 14.58 -5.45
N GLU A 68 -1.21 13.99 -6.64
CA GLU A 68 -2.35 13.80 -7.53
C GLU A 68 -2.93 12.41 -7.30
N ILE A 69 -4.24 12.32 -7.06
CA ILE A 69 -4.95 11.03 -7.00
C ILE A 69 -5.60 10.80 -8.35
N LYS A 70 -5.31 9.64 -8.94
CA LYS A 70 -5.82 9.25 -10.25
C LYS A 70 -6.52 7.89 -10.16
N PRO A 71 -7.86 7.88 -10.02
CA PRO A 71 -8.63 6.66 -10.12
C PRO A 71 -8.48 6.06 -11.51
N LEU A 72 -8.09 4.80 -11.58
CA LEU A 72 -8.15 3.98 -12.78
C LEU A 72 -9.05 2.78 -12.44
N GLY A 73 -9.96 2.40 -13.34
CA GLY A 73 -10.86 1.28 -13.09
C GLY A 73 -10.13 -0.07 -13.05
N ASP A 74 -10.67 -1.02 -12.29
CA ASP A 74 -10.13 -2.38 -12.18
C ASP A 74 -10.37 -3.16 -13.47
N GLY A 75 -9.31 -3.37 -14.27
CA GLY A 75 -9.44 -4.09 -15.54
C GLY A 75 -8.26 -3.96 -16.50
N ASP A 76 -8.12 -4.99 -17.34
CA ASP A 76 -7.18 -5.07 -18.47
C ASP A 76 -7.65 -4.25 -19.66
N SER A 77 -7.72 -2.94 -19.47
CA SER A 77 -7.89 -2.05 -20.60
C SER A 77 -6.51 -1.62 -21.07
N LYS A 78 -6.26 -1.72 -22.38
CA LYS A 78 -5.20 -0.96 -23.07
C LYS A 78 -5.15 0.51 -22.60
N ALA A 79 -6.30 1.05 -22.20
CA ALA A 79 -6.44 2.36 -21.56
C ALA A 79 -5.69 2.51 -20.22
N ALA A 80 -5.67 1.49 -19.35
CA ALA A 80 -4.96 1.53 -18.08
C ALA A 80 -3.44 1.56 -18.29
N ALA A 81 -2.91 0.71 -19.20
CA ALA A 81 -1.50 0.75 -19.59
C ALA A 81 -1.12 2.11 -20.20
N ALA A 82 -1.92 2.60 -21.16
CA ALA A 82 -1.72 3.92 -21.76
C ALA A 82 -1.81 5.07 -20.74
N ALA A 83 -2.68 4.95 -19.73
CA ALA A 83 -2.79 5.93 -18.66
C ALA A 83 -1.53 5.96 -17.78
N LEU A 84 -0.99 4.78 -17.42
CA LEU A 84 0.28 4.65 -16.70
C LEU A 84 1.45 5.22 -17.52
N GLU A 85 1.56 4.89 -18.80
CA GLU A 85 2.56 5.47 -19.70
C GLU A 85 2.45 7.00 -19.80
N GLY A 86 1.23 7.53 -19.73
CA GLY A 86 0.96 8.96 -19.70
C GLY A 86 1.51 9.66 -18.47
N LEU A 87 1.56 8.99 -17.31
CA LEU A 87 2.06 9.57 -16.06
C LEU A 87 3.54 9.95 -16.17
N ALA A 88 4.35 9.11 -16.82
CA ALA A 88 5.77 9.39 -17.03
C ALA A 88 6.04 10.68 -17.83
N ARG A 89 5.12 11.06 -18.73
CA ARG A 89 5.25 12.28 -19.55
C ARG A 89 4.92 13.56 -18.78
N GLY A 90 4.21 13.46 -17.66
CA GLY A 90 3.75 14.61 -16.86
C GLY A 90 4.81 15.22 -15.94
N GLY A 91 6.06 14.74 -15.97
CA GLY A 91 7.14 15.26 -15.12
C GLY A 91 6.99 14.93 -13.65
N VAL A 92 6.27 13.86 -13.29
CA VAL A 92 6.09 13.40 -11.91
C VAL A 92 7.34 12.66 -11.42
N GLN A 93 7.72 12.90 -10.17
CA GLN A 93 8.94 12.31 -9.58
C GLN A 93 8.72 10.86 -9.09
N GLY A 94 7.46 10.44 -8.98
CA GLY A 94 7.13 9.06 -8.67
C GLY A 94 5.64 8.75 -8.73
N VAL A 95 5.34 7.45 -8.79
CA VAL A 95 4.00 6.89 -8.87
C VAL A 95 3.82 5.79 -7.82
N VAL A 96 2.71 5.85 -7.10
CA VAL A 96 2.24 4.81 -6.18
C VAL A 96 1.07 4.10 -6.85
N ILE A 97 1.15 2.79 -7.04
CA ILE A 97 0.07 2.00 -7.63
C ILE A 97 -0.63 1.21 -6.52
N CYS A 98 -1.86 1.59 -6.17
CA CYS A 98 -2.67 0.97 -5.13
C CYS A 98 -4.01 0.50 -5.69
N ARG A 99 -3.98 -0.53 -6.53
CA ARG A 99 -5.15 -1.06 -7.22
C ARG A 99 -4.94 -2.50 -7.61
N SER A 100 -6.02 -3.21 -7.90
CA SER A 100 -5.92 -4.52 -8.50
C SER A 100 -5.41 -4.47 -9.93
N VAL A 101 -4.57 -5.45 -10.25
CA VAL A 101 -3.84 -5.51 -11.50
C VAL A 101 -4.04 -6.88 -12.15
N ASN A 102 -3.98 -6.90 -13.48
CA ASN A 102 -4.02 -8.15 -14.23
C ASN A 102 -2.61 -8.61 -14.64
N GLU A 103 -2.55 -9.75 -15.33
CA GLU A 103 -1.32 -10.38 -15.83
C GLU A 103 -0.47 -9.51 -16.77
N ARG A 104 -1.03 -8.47 -17.40
CA ARG A 104 -0.28 -7.52 -18.27
C ARG A 104 0.34 -6.36 -17.49
N ALA A 105 -0.12 -6.12 -16.27
CA ALA A 105 0.39 -5.01 -15.45
C ALA A 105 1.91 -5.04 -15.20
N PRO A 106 2.58 -6.19 -15.00
CA PRO A 106 4.03 -6.21 -14.81
C PRO A 106 4.81 -5.55 -15.94
N VAL A 107 4.36 -5.65 -17.20
CA VAL A 107 5.01 -5.00 -18.35
C VAL A 107 4.82 -3.48 -18.31
N ALA A 108 3.57 -3.01 -18.19
CA ALA A 108 3.27 -1.58 -18.16
C ALA A 108 3.93 -0.88 -16.95
N VAL A 109 3.92 -1.53 -15.78
CA VAL A 109 4.57 -1.02 -14.58
C VAL A 109 6.10 -1.01 -14.74
N ARG A 110 6.69 -2.00 -15.42
CA ARG A 110 8.13 -2.00 -15.74
C ARG A 110 8.52 -0.85 -16.65
N GLU A 111 7.74 -0.59 -17.68
CA GLU A 111 7.99 0.54 -18.58
C GLU A 111 7.88 1.88 -17.87
N LEU A 112 6.91 2.02 -16.97
CA LEU A 112 6.78 3.19 -16.11
C LEU A 112 7.97 3.33 -15.16
N ALA A 113 8.40 2.24 -14.52
CA ALA A 113 9.54 2.20 -13.61
C ALA A 113 10.89 2.53 -14.30
N GLY A 114 10.97 2.33 -15.62
CA GLY A 114 12.12 2.79 -16.43
C GLY A 114 12.19 4.31 -16.62
N LYS A 115 11.10 5.04 -16.34
CA LYS A 115 10.96 6.48 -16.60
C LYS A 115 10.77 7.31 -15.31
N THR A 116 10.21 6.71 -14.25
CA THR A 116 9.97 7.36 -12.96
C THR A 116 10.07 6.36 -11.82
N LYS A 117 10.08 6.83 -10.57
CA LYS A 117 10.08 5.97 -9.38
C LYS A 117 8.71 5.33 -9.21
N VAL A 118 8.67 4.01 -9.01
CA VAL A 118 7.40 3.30 -8.81
C VAL A 118 7.43 2.48 -7.54
N ILE A 119 6.39 2.59 -6.72
CA ILE A 119 6.09 1.68 -5.62
C ILE A 119 4.68 1.09 -5.81
N THR A 120 4.46 -0.12 -5.31
CA THR A 120 3.12 -0.75 -5.29
C THR A 120 2.59 -0.76 -3.86
N CYS A 121 1.27 -0.69 -3.71
CA CYS A 121 0.60 -0.72 -2.42
C CYS A 121 -0.61 -1.67 -2.47
N GLY A 122 -0.84 -2.43 -1.41
CA GLY A 122 -1.95 -3.40 -1.31
C GLY A 122 -1.66 -4.68 -2.09
N GLU A 123 -1.81 -4.64 -3.43
CA GLU A 123 -1.51 -5.77 -4.30
C GLU A 123 -0.12 -5.60 -4.96
N ASP A 124 0.66 -6.68 -4.96
CA ASP A 124 2.01 -6.63 -5.50
C ASP A 124 2.03 -6.82 -7.01
N VAL A 125 2.91 -6.10 -7.70
CA VAL A 125 3.12 -6.25 -9.15
C VAL A 125 4.53 -6.74 -9.38
N TRP A 126 4.74 -8.05 -9.42
CA TRP A 126 6.03 -8.66 -9.76
C TRP A 126 5.86 -9.57 -11.00
N PRO A 127 6.70 -9.49 -12.06
CA PRO A 127 7.93 -8.72 -12.13
C PRO A 127 7.90 -7.35 -12.84
N SER A 128 8.20 -6.25 -12.14
CA SER A 128 7.95 -4.88 -12.65
C SER A 128 9.00 -3.78 -12.38
N HIS A 129 10.20 -4.08 -11.87
CA HIS A 129 11.23 -3.08 -11.50
C HIS A 129 10.79 -1.96 -10.53
N ARG A 130 9.63 -2.09 -9.89
CA ARG A 130 9.25 -1.24 -8.75
C ARG A 130 10.33 -1.26 -7.66
N ILE A 131 10.45 -0.17 -6.92
CA ILE A 131 11.43 -0.01 -5.84
C ILE A 131 11.07 -0.89 -4.65
N CYS A 132 9.80 -0.89 -4.26
CA CYS A 132 9.28 -1.72 -3.19
C CYS A 132 7.76 -1.93 -3.33
N HIS A 133 7.25 -2.86 -2.54
CA HIS A 133 5.83 -3.09 -2.31
C HIS A 133 5.51 -2.79 -0.85
N VAL A 134 4.40 -2.09 -0.61
CA VAL A 134 3.84 -1.81 0.72
C VAL A 134 2.51 -2.53 0.83
N GLY A 135 2.43 -3.58 1.62
CA GLY A 135 1.20 -4.36 1.75
C GLY A 135 1.22 -5.22 2.99
N THR A 136 0.10 -5.88 3.23
CA THR A 136 0.01 -6.92 4.24
C THR A 136 0.89 -8.10 3.83
N GLY A 137 1.76 -8.54 4.73
CA GLY A 137 2.50 -9.79 4.54
C GLY A 137 1.55 -10.96 4.68
N GLU A 138 0.88 -11.35 3.60
CA GLU A 138 -0.28 -12.26 3.66
C GLU A 138 0.03 -13.62 4.29
N TYR A 139 1.18 -14.19 3.94
CA TYR A 139 1.68 -15.39 4.61
C TYR A 139 1.90 -15.18 6.11
N SER A 140 2.52 -14.06 6.51
CA SER A 140 2.72 -13.71 7.92
C SER A 140 1.40 -13.46 8.65
N ALA A 141 0.41 -12.87 7.99
CA ALA A 141 -0.94 -12.69 8.54
C ALA A 141 -1.60 -14.05 8.81
N GLY A 142 -1.43 -15.01 7.89
CA GLY A 142 -1.81 -16.41 8.11
C GLY A 142 -1.17 -17.02 9.35
N ARG A 143 0.14 -16.80 9.54
CA ARG A 143 0.86 -17.28 10.74
C ARG A 143 0.31 -16.67 12.03
N ILE A 144 0.05 -15.36 12.03
CA ILE A 144 -0.56 -14.67 13.17
C ILE A 144 -1.95 -15.25 13.47
N CYS A 145 -2.77 -15.49 12.45
CA CYS A 145 -4.08 -16.12 12.62
C CYS A 145 -3.98 -17.50 13.31
N ALA A 146 -3.00 -18.32 12.95
CA ALA A 146 -2.76 -19.61 13.62
C ALA A 146 -2.36 -19.45 15.09
N SER A 147 -1.62 -18.40 15.45
CA SER A 147 -1.31 -18.09 16.85
C SER A 147 -2.56 -17.70 17.63
N VAL A 148 -3.45 -16.90 17.05
CA VAL A 148 -4.76 -16.57 17.67
C VAL A 148 -5.61 -17.83 17.87
N VAL A 149 -5.60 -18.76 16.90
CA VAL A 149 -6.28 -20.06 17.06
C VAL A 149 -5.70 -20.87 18.21
N LYS A 150 -4.37 -20.89 18.41
CA LYS A 150 -3.75 -21.56 19.56
C LYS A 150 -4.14 -20.92 20.89
N GLU A 151 -4.31 -19.61 20.94
CA GLU A 151 -4.80 -18.92 22.14
C GLU A 151 -6.26 -19.30 22.45
N ALA A 152 -7.11 -19.38 21.42
CA ALA A 152 -8.51 -19.76 21.57
C ALA A 152 -8.72 -21.27 21.85
N LEU A 153 -7.88 -22.11 21.26
CA LEU A 153 -7.92 -23.58 21.36
C LEU A 153 -6.55 -24.11 21.86
N PRO A 154 -6.20 -23.86 23.14
CA PRO A 154 -4.88 -24.22 23.67
C PRO A 154 -4.59 -25.71 23.64
N SER A 155 -5.62 -26.56 23.71
CA SER A 155 -5.48 -28.02 23.63
C SER A 155 -5.60 -28.58 22.20
N GLY A 156 -5.79 -27.71 21.20
CA GLY A 156 -6.16 -28.13 19.85
C GLY A 156 -7.68 -28.22 19.66
N GLY A 157 -8.10 -28.62 18.47
CA GLY A 157 -9.50 -28.70 18.08
C GLY A 157 -9.71 -28.75 16.57
N ARG A 158 -10.97 -28.89 16.19
CA ARG A 158 -11.40 -28.87 14.78
C ARG A 158 -11.63 -27.44 14.34
N ILE A 159 -11.21 -27.11 13.12
CA ILE A 159 -11.21 -25.77 12.57
C ILE A 159 -11.84 -25.81 11.19
N VAL A 160 -12.84 -24.96 10.95
CA VAL A 160 -13.30 -24.62 9.61
C VAL A 160 -12.63 -23.31 9.20
N VAL A 161 -12.00 -23.28 8.03
CA VAL A 161 -11.39 -22.07 7.47
C VAL A 161 -12.32 -21.46 6.44
N LEU A 162 -12.57 -20.15 6.52
CA LEU A 162 -13.21 -19.37 5.47
C LEU A 162 -12.16 -18.47 4.81
N VAL A 163 -12.11 -18.49 3.49
CA VAL A 163 -11.13 -17.72 2.69
C VAL A 163 -11.80 -17.23 1.41
N ASP A 164 -11.27 -16.17 0.81
CA ASP A 164 -11.73 -15.65 -0.47
C ASP A 164 -11.39 -16.62 -1.62
N ASP A 165 -10.11 -16.92 -1.84
CA ASP A 165 -9.63 -17.88 -2.85
C ASP A 165 -8.50 -18.70 -2.24
N ALA A 166 -8.68 -20.02 -2.14
CA ALA A 166 -7.71 -20.91 -1.51
C ALA A 166 -6.56 -21.30 -2.45
N ALA A 167 -6.74 -21.09 -3.77
CA ALA A 167 -5.79 -21.49 -4.79
C ALA A 167 -4.93 -20.32 -5.29
N ARG A 168 -5.44 -19.09 -5.21
CA ARG A 168 -4.80 -17.89 -5.78
C ARG A 168 -4.86 -16.70 -4.84
N GLY A 169 -4.06 -15.68 -5.18
CA GLY A 169 -4.14 -14.37 -4.55
C GLY A 169 -3.75 -14.34 -3.06
N PRO A 170 -4.14 -13.27 -2.33
CA PRO A 170 -3.87 -13.10 -0.90
C PRO A 170 -4.41 -14.23 -0.02
N GLY A 171 -5.60 -14.76 -0.34
CA GLY A 171 -6.23 -15.87 0.37
C GLY A 171 -5.36 -17.12 0.45
N ALA A 172 -4.82 -17.57 -0.67
CA ALA A 172 -3.95 -18.73 -0.74
C ALA A 172 -2.67 -18.55 0.10
N ALA A 173 -2.07 -17.35 0.09
CA ALA A 173 -0.88 -17.05 0.89
C ALA A 173 -1.19 -17.06 2.39
N ARG A 174 -2.31 -16.46 2.82
CA ARG A 174 -2.80 -16.53 4.22
C ARG A 174 -3.06 -17.97 4.64
N LEU A 175 -3.74 -18.75 3.80
CA LEU A 175 -4.05 -20.15 4.09
C LEU A 175 -2.79 -21.00 4.24
N ALA A 176 -1.79 -20.80 3.38
CA ALA A 176 -0.49 -21.48 3.48
C ALA A 176 0.21 -21.14 4.80
N GLY A 177 0.37 -19.86 5.12
CA GLY A 177 0.99 -19.42 6.38
C GLY A 177 0.24 -19.91 7.61
N PHE A 178 -1.10 -19.94 7.56
CA PHE A 178 -1.94 -20.50 8.62
C PHE A 178 -1.67 -22.00 8.84
N ARG A 179 -1.77 -22.81 7.78
CA ARG A 179 -1.58 -24.26 7.85
C ARG A 179 -0.17 -24.63 8.32
N GLU A 180 0.85 -23.98 7.78
CA GLU A 180 2.24 -24.26 8.15
C GLU A 180 2.51 -23.90 9.62
N ASN A 181 1.97 -22.79 10.12
CA ASN A 181 2.18 -22.39 11.50
C ASN A 181 1.39 -23.26 12.49
N LEU A 182 0.21 -23.77 12.13
CA LEU A 182 -0.48 -24.79 12.94
C LEU A 182 0.37 -26.06 13.13
N ILE A 183 1.01 -26.54 12.06
CA ILE A 183 1.94 -27.68 12.14
C ILE A 183 3.11 -27.36 13.06
N TRP A 184 3.66 -26.14 12.96
CA TRP A 184 4.79 -25.72 13.77
C TRP A 184 4.43 -25.61 15.26
N ILE A 185 3.28 -25.01 15.58
CA ILE A 185 2.76 -24.91 16.96
C ILE A 185 2.56 -26.32 17.55
N GLY A 186 2.02 -27.26 16.76
CA GLY A 186 1.88 -28.66 17.17
C GLY A 186 3.21 -29.41 17.36
N ARG A 187 4.36 -28.82 17.01
CA ARG A 187 5.69 -29.42 17.24
C ARG A 187 6.44 -28.77 18.39
N VAL A 188 6.22 -27.48 18.64
CA VAL A 188 6.88 -26.71 19.70
C VAL A 188 5.93 -26.63 20.90
N SER A 189 5.72 -27.77 21.54
CA SER A 189 4.96 -27.86 22.78
C SER A 189 5.90 -28.19 23.92
N ASP A 190 5.54 -27.80 25.15
CA ASP A 190 6.27 -28.18 26.36
C ASP A 190 6.51 -29.71 26.34
N PRO A 191 7.73 -30.22 26.55
CA PRO A 191 8.00 -31.66 26.57
C PRO A 191 7.16 -32.43 27.61
N HIS A 192 6.55 -31.74 28.58
CA HIS A 192 5.64 -32.30 29.58
C HIS A 192 4.15 -32.21 29.19
N GLU A 193 3.80 -31.53 28.10
CA GLU A 193 2.44 -31.44 27.59
C GLU A 193 2.30 -32.15 26.24
N LEU A 194 1.16 -32.80 26.02
CA LEU A 194 0.84 -33.31 24.70
C LEU A 194 0.67 -32.12 23.74
N PRO A 195 1.27 -32.17 22.54
CA PRO A 195 1.11 -31.09 21.60
C PRO A 195 -0.35 -30.90 21.21
N PRO A 196 -0.80 -29.65 21.00
CA PRO A 196 -2.17 -29.39 20.57
C PRO A 196 -2.37 -30.02 19.20
N GLN A 197 -3.50 -30.72 19.04
CA GLN A 197 -3.87 -31.33 17.77
C GLN A 197 -4.91 -30.46 17.08
N PHE A 198 -4.49 -29.77 16.02
CA PHE A 198 -5.38 -28.98 15.20
C PHE A 198 -5.76 -29.77 13.94
N GLU A 199 -7.05 -29.82 13.64
CA GLU A 199 -7.57 -30.45 12.43
C GLU A 199 -8.36 -29.42 11.63
N VAL A 200 -7.89 -29.09 10.43
CA VAL A 200 -8.68 -28.29 9.49
C VAL A 200 -9.65 -29.23 8.78
N VAL A 201 -10.92 -29.24 9.23
CA VAL A 201 -11.94 -30.17 8.74
C VAL A 201 -12.53 -29.76 7.39
N GLU A 202 -12.54 -28.45 7.12
CA GLU A 202 -13.03 -27.90 5.86
C GLU A 202 -12.40 -26.53 5.59
N CYS A 203 -12.25 -26.20 4.31
CA CYS A 203 -11.86 -24.88 3.83
C CYS A 203 -12.92 -24.42 2.83
N LEU A 204 -13.64 -23.35 3.16
CA LEU A 204 -14.75 -22.82 2.39
C LEU A 204 -14.34 -21.53 1.68
N GLU A 205 -14.54 -21.48 0.38
CA GLU A 205 -14.23 -20.33 -0.47
C GLU A 205 -15.46 -19.44 -0.66
N ASP A 206 -15.29 -18.12 -0.53
CA ASP A 206 -16.36 -17.15 -0.76
C ASP A 206 -16.11 -16.18 -1.92
N PHE A 207 -14.90 -16.16 -2.49
CA PHE A 207 -14.49 -15.31 -3.60
C PHE A 207 -14.81 -13.81 -3.38
N GLY A 208 -14.80 -13.36 -2.12
CA GLY A 208 -15.15 -11.98 -1.75
C GLY A 208 -16.65 -11.70 -1.74
N HIS A 209 -17.51 -12.71 -1.92
CA HIS A 209 -18.95 -12.53 -1.93
C HIS A 209 -19.55 -12.66 -0.52
N ALA A 210 -19.95 -11.54 0.08
CA ALA A 210 -20.51 -11.50 1.44
C ALA A 210 -21.70 -12.46 1.65
N GLY A 211 -22.58 -12.60 0.66
CA GLY A 211 -23.72 -13.52 0.73
C GLY A 211 -23.30 -15.00 0.76
N LEU A 212 -22.25 -15.36 0.01
CA LEU A 212 -21.66 -16.69 0.02
C LEU A 212 -20.94 -16.96 1.34
N CYS A 213 -20.15 -15.99 1.82
CA CYS A 213 -19.49 -16.05 3.12
C CYS A 213 -20.47 -16.34 4.26
N ALA A 214 -21.58 -15.57 4.33
CA ALA A 214 -22.61 -15.77 5.36
C ALA A 214 -23.32 -17.13 5.25
N ARG A 215 -23.51 -17.65 4.04
CA ARG A 215 -24.07 -18.99 3.82
C ARG A 215 -23.09 -20.07 4.27
N ASN A 216 -21.83 -19.97 3.87
CA ASN A 216 -20.75 -20.89 4.23
C ASN A 216 -20.61 -20.96 5.76
N MET A 217 -20.63 -19.82 6.45
CA MET A 217 -20.56 -19.77 7.92
C MET A 217 -21.73 -20.48 8.59
N ARG A 218 -22.97 -20.28 8.11
CA ARG A 218 -24.15 -20.98 8.65
C ARG A 218 -24.12 -22.49 8.41
N GLN A 219 -23.67 -22.91 7.23
CA GLN A 219 -23.53 -24.32 6.89
C GLN A 219 -22.46 -24.98 7.77
N ALA A 220 -21.29 -24.35 7.89
CA ALA A 220 -20.21 -24.82 8.77
C ALA A 220 -20.69 -24.98 10.22
N ALA A 221 -21.49 -24.03 10.72
CA ALA A 221 -22.07 -24.10 12.06
C ALA A 221 -23.01 -25.28 12.28
N SER A 222 -23.73 -25.68 11.23
CA SER A 222 -24.66 -26.79 11.30
C SER A 222 -23.95 -28.14 11.16
N GLN A 223 -22.91 -28.20 10.33
CA GLN A 223 -22.19 -29.41 9.97
C GLN A 223 -21.06 -29.76 10.95
N TYR A 224 -20.43 -28.75 11.54
CA TYR A 224 -19.31 -28.87 12.48
C TYR A 224 -19.56 -28.03 13.75
N PRO A 225 -20.59 -28.38 14.55
CA PRO A 225 -21.00 -27.58 15.71
C PRO A 225 -19.92 -27.42 16.78
N ASP A 226 -18.95 -28.33 16.81
CA ASP A 226 -17.81 -28.34 17.73
C ASP A 226 -16.53 -27.71 17.14
N ALA A 227 -16.53 -27.36 15.85
CA ALA A 227 -15.48 -26.55 15.24
C ALA A 227 -15.76 -25.04 15.37
N ILE A 228 -16.91 -24.68 15.94
CA ILE A 228 -17.27 -23.31 16.31
C ILE A 228 -17.10 -23.19 17.81
N SER A 229 -16.16 -22.35 18.24
CA SER A 229 -15.99 -22.02 19.64
C SER A 229 -17.26 -21.35 20.16
N SER A 230 -18.06 -22.09 20.93
CA SER A 230 -18.96 -21.49 21.91
C SER A 230 -18.08 -21.10 23.10
N THR A 231 -17.71 -19.82 23.17
CA THR A 231 -17.43 -19.23 24.48
C THR A 231 -18.73 -19.12 25.27
#